data_AF-A0A9E5WNF0-F1
#
_entry.id   AF-A0A9E5WNF0-F1
#
_cell.length_a   1.000
_cell.length_b   1.000
_cell.length_c   1.000
_cell.angle_alpha   90.00
_cell.angle_beta   90.00
_cell.angle_gamma   90.00
#
_symmetry.space_group_name_H-M   'P 1'
#
loop_
_entity.id
_entity.type
_entity.pdbx_description
1 polymer ?
#
loop_
_entity_poly.entity_id
_entity_poly.type
_entity_poly.pdbx_seq_one_letter_code
_entity_poly.pdbx_strand_id
1 'polypeptide(L)'
;MLSRSRIPLKTLASLCRSLGTMLHSGVDIKEAFDLVARRTGDRLCRQILTEIREAIQSGREISESMRDYGDYFPEMVINMVAMAEQTGQLPEVLLHLGEHYENNLELRRTFLRSIAWPVFQLVAAILVIALLILVLGVIADVQGGEALDVLGLGLAGPSGAVTWLVCNFGTIAALYVIFQVINRSLRGKQVLDPLLMKIPVLGKCMQDFAIARFSWAYYLTQQTGMPIRRSLELSLRATSNGAYIAAIPQVCDMVQGGEELSTALAATGLFPIEYLHVVRVGETAGTVPES
;
A
#
# COMPACT_ATOMS: atom_id res chain seq x y z
N MET A 1 -8.07 -4.58 -3.16
CA MET A 1 -8.63 -3.22 -3.00
C MET A 1 -7.95 -2.57 -1.80
N LEU A 2 -6.95 -1.71 -2.02
CA LEU A 2 -6.30 -0.97 -0.94
C LEU A 2 -7.33 -0.02 -0.32
N SER A 3 -8.03 -0.48 0.73
CA SER A 3 -8.90 0.36 1.54
C SER A 3 -8.11 1.60 1.93
N ARG A 4 -8.61 2.76 1.51
CA ARG A 4 -7.92 4.04 1.64
C ARG A 4 -8.08 4.50 3.08
N SER A 5 -7.38 3.82 3.96
CA SER A 5 -7.16 4.16 5.35
C SER A 5 -6.89 5.66 5.46
N ARG A 6 -7.75 6.37 6.20
CA ARG A 6 -7.62 7.82 6.38
C ARG A 6 -6.49 8.18 7.36
N ILE A 7 -6.07 7.25 8.22
CA ILE A 7 -4.92 7.49 9.11
C ILE A 7 -3.61 7.64 8.31
N PRO A 8 -2.78 8.66 8.58
CA PRO A 8 -1.46 8.79 7.98
C PRO A 8 -0.56 7.60 8.34
N LEU A 9 0.20 7.06 7.37
CA LEU A 9 1.08 5.89 7.60
C LEU A 9 2.05 6.08 8.78
N LYS A 10 2.59 7.30 8.94
CA LYS A 10 3.48 7.62 10.06
C LYS A 10 2.78 7.47 11.42
N THR A 11 1.54 7.97 11.52
CA THR A 11 0.73 7.89 12.73
C THR A 11 0.38 6.44 13.03
N LEU A 12 -0.04 5.68 12.01
CA LEU A 12 -0.34 4.26 12.15
C LEU A 12 0.86 3.43 12.60
N ALA A 13 2.03 3.60 11.96
CA ALA A 13 3.26 2.91 12.33
C ALA A 13 3.65 3.20 13.79
N SER A 14 3.64 4.47 14.17
CA SER A 14 3.96 4.91 15.54
C SER A 14 2.97 4.36 16.57
N LEU A 15 1.69 4.30 16.22
CA LEU A 15 0.63 3.78 17.08
C LEU A 15 0.81 2.29 17.32
N CYS A 16 0.95 1.48 16.26
CA CYS A 16 1.17 0.05 16.36
C CYS A 16 2.45 -0.26 17.14
N ARG A 17 3.56 0.41 16.83
CA ARG A 17 4.84 0.25 17.56
C ARG A 17 4.69 0.59 19.04
N SER A 18 4.10 1.74 19.37
CA SER A 18 3.99 2.20 20.76
C SER A 18 3.09 1.29 21.60
N LEU A 19 1.93 0.91 21.06
CA LEU A 19 1.04 -0.03 21.73
C LEU A 19 1.70 -1.40 21.89
N GLY A 20 2.33 -1.93 20.83
CA GLY A 20 3.05 -3.20 20.88
C GLY A 20 4.15 -3.21 21.94
N THR A 21 4.99 -2.17 22.00
CA THR A 21 6.06 -2.05 23.01
C THR A 21 5.52 -1.96 24.44
N MET A 22 4.46 -1.17 24.66
CA MET A 22 3.86 -1.03 26.00
C MET A 22 3.24 -2.36 26.46
N LEU A 23 2.45 -2.99 25.60
CA LEU A 23 1.79 -4.27 25.91
C LEU A 23 2.82 -5.40 26.10
N HIS A 24 3.88 -5.42 25.29
CA HIS A 24 4.96 -6.41 25.45
C HIS A 24 5.72 -6.21 26.77
N SER A 25 5.74 -4.98 27.29
CA SER A 25 6.31 -4.67 28.61
C SER A 25 5.33 -4.92 29.77
N GLY A 26 4.14 -5.49 29.51
CA GLY A 26 3.13 -5.80 30.51
C GLY A 26 2.28 -4.61 30.97
N VAL A 27 2.31 -3.48 30.25
CA VAL A 27 1.43 -2.34 30.55
C VAL A 27 -0.02 -2.73 30.26
N ASP A 28 -0.94 -2.35 31.14
CA ASP A 28 -2.38 -2.59 30.95
C ASP A 28 -2.86 -1.92 29.65
N ILE A 29 -3.71 -2.61 28.90
CA ILE A 29 -4.15 -2.14 27.59
C ILE A 29 -4.89 -0.81 27.62
N LYS A 30 -5.67 -0.54 28.67
CA LYS A 30 -6.41 0.73 28.82
C LYS A 30 -5.43 1.87 29.06
N GLU A 31 -4.36 1.62 29.82
CA GLU A 31 -3.30 2.59 30.07
C GLU A 31 -2.47 2.82 28.80
N ALA A 32 -2.13 1.78 28.06
CA ALA A 32 -1.40 1.89 26.80
C ALA A 32 -2.15 2.78 25.78
N PHE A 33 -3.46 2.56 25.60
CA PHE A 33 -4.29 3.39 24.73
C PHE A 33 -4.39 4.85 25.22
N ASP A 34 -4.51 5.09 26.54
CA ASP A 34 -4.54 6.45 27.10
C ASP A 34 -3.23 7.21 26.85
N LEU A 35 -2.09 6.55 27.09
CA LEU A 35 -0.76 7.12 26.88
C LEU A 35 -0.52 7.46 25.40
N VAL A 36 -0.91 6.58 24.49
CA VAL A 36 -0.76 6.81 23.04
C VAL A 36 -1.71 7.92 22.55
N ALA A 37 -2.95 7.98 23.06
CA ALA A 37 -3.89 9.06 22.75
C ALA A 37 -3.38 10.44 23.20
N ARG A 38 -2.73 10.52 24.37
CA ARG A 38 -2.12 11.77 24.84
C ARG A 38 -0.92 12.20 24.02
N ARG A 39 -0.13 11.24 23.52
CA ARG A 39 1.08 11.51 22.71
C ARG A 39 0.81 11.83 21.25
N THR A 40 -0.30 11.34 20.67
CA THR A 40 -0.59 11.62 19.25
C THR A 40 -0.86 13.11 19.02
N GLY A 41 -0.26 13.69 17.98
CA GLY A 41 -0.47 15.09 17.58
C GLY A 41 -1.75 15.31 16.77
N ASP A 42 -2.37 14.23 16.28
CA ASP A 42 -3.60 14.28 15.48
C ASP A 42 -4.83 14.25 16.41
N ARG A 43 -5.65 15.32 16.33
CA ARG A 43 -6.87 15.47 17.13
C ARG A 43 -7.89 14.37 16.85
N LEU A 44 -8.05 13.98 15.58
CA LEU A 44 -9.00 12.94 15.19
C LEU A 44 -8.53 11.58 15.71
N CYS A 45 -7.24 11.27 15.51
CA CYS A 45 -6.61 10.06 16.05
C CYS A 45 -6.77 9.97 17.57
N ARG A 46 -6.55 11.08 18.28
CA ARG A 46 -6.70 11.14 19.74
C ARG A 46 -8.13 10.81 20.16
N GLN A 47 -9.12 11.45 19.56
CA GLN A 47 -10.53 11.21 19.86
C GLN A 47 -10.90 9.73 19.65
N ILE A 48 -10.54 9.18 18.49
CA ILE A 48 -10.80 7.77 18.15
C ILE A 48 -10.15 6.83 19.17
N LEU A 49 -8.90 7.08 19.57
CA LEU A 49 -8.24 6.23 20.56
C LEU A 49 -8.85 6.33 21.96
N THR A 50 -9.33 7.51 22.35
CA THR A 50 -10.05 7.69 23.61
C THR A 50 -11.37 6.94 23.61
N GLU A 51 -12.14 7.01 22.52
CA GLU A 51 -13.40 6.28 22.37
C GLU A 51 -13.16 4.75 22.31
N ILE A 52 -12.12 4.28 21.61
CA ILE A 52 -11.72 2.85 21.63
C ILE A 52 -11.36 2.40 23.04
N ARG A 53 -10.61 3.21 23.80
CA ARG A 53 -10.30 2.91 25.21
C ARG A 53 -11.57 2.76 26.05
N GLU A 54 -12.56 3.61 25.87
CA GLU A 54 -13.85 3.53 26.57
C GLU A 54 -14.63 2.27 26.17
N ALA A 55 -14.62 1.91 24.88
CA ALA A 55 -15.22 0.67 24.40
C ALA A 55 -14.56 -0.57 25.03
N ILE A 56 -13.22 -0.60 25.10
CA ILE A 56 -12.46 -1.67 25.78
C ILE A 56 -12.83 -1.74 27.28
N GLN A 57 -13.04 -0.60 27.94
CA GLN A 57 -13.49 -0.58 29.35
C GLN A 57 -14.88 -1.19 29.54
N SER A 58 -15.76 -1.06 28.54
CA SER A 58 -17.07 -1.69 28.54
C SER A 58 -17.03 -3.19 28.18
N GLY A 59 -15.85 -3.73 27.86
CA GLY A 59 -15.65 -5.14 27.51
C GLY A 59 -15.81 -5.46 26.02
N ARG A 60 -15.88 -4.47 25.13
CA ARG A 60 -15.86 -4.69 23.68
C ARG A 60 -14.45 -5.06 23.20
N GLU A 61 -14.41 -5.85 22.13
CA GLU A 61 -13.16 -6.17 21.42
C GLU A 61 -12.58 -4.91 20.75
N ILE A 62 -11.26 -4.82 20.72
CA ILE A 62 -10.51 -3.72 20.10
C ILE A 62 -10.79 -3.69 18.61
N SER A 63 -10.75 -4.85 17.95
CA SER A 63 -10.95 -4.96 16.51
C SER A 63 -12.36 -4.55 16.09
N GLU A 64 -13.37 -4.86 16.89
CA GLU A 64 -14.75 -4.40 16.70
C GLU A 64 -14.82 -2.86 16.84
N SER A 65 -14.21 -2.33 17.90
CA SER A 65 -14.15 -0.89 18.16
C SER A 65 -13.41 -0.13 17.05
N MET A 66 -12.36 -0.72 16.47
CA MET A 66 -11.64 -0.15 15.32
C MET A 66 -12.50 -0.17 14.04
N ARG A 67 -13.37 -1.17 13.87
CA ARG A 67 -14.25 -1.33 12.70
C ARG A 67 -15.37 -0.29 12.66
N ASP A 68 -15.81 0.20 13.82
CA ASP A 68 -16.84 1.26 13.91
C ASP A 68 -16.42 2.57 13.21
N TYR A 69 -15.11 2.81 13.04
CA TYR A 69 -14.57 3.97 12.33
C TYR A 69 -14.41 3.76 10.82
N GLY A 70 -15.02 2.71 10.26
CA GLY A 70 -15.05 2.42 8.83
C GLY A 70 -13.67 2.43 8.20
N ASP A 71 -13.48 3.27 7.18
CA ASP A 71 -12.24 3.43 6.42
C ASP A 71 -11.15 4.26 7.13
N TYR A 72 -11.25 4.52 8.44
CA TYR A 72 -10.15 5.17 9.17
C TYR A 72 -8.92 4.28 9.28
N PHE A 73 -9.08 3.04 9.76
CA PHE A 73 -8.01 2.05 9.85
C PHE A 73 -7.97 1.14 8.61
N PRO A 74 -6.80 0.63 8.19
CA PRO A 74 -6.74 -0.37 7.14
C PRO A 74 -7.39 -1.69 7.61
N GLU A 75 -8.19 -2.31 6.74
CA GLU A 75 -8.80 -3.65 7.00
C GLU A 75 -7.77 -4.70 7.44
N MET A 76 -6.56 -4.65 6.88
CA MET A 76 -5.47 -5.55 7.27
C MET A 76 -5.11 -5.39 8.75
N VAL A 77 -5.06 -4.17 9.28
CA VAL A 77 -4.79 -3.92 10.71
C VAL A 77 -5.92 -4.48 11.56
N ILE A 78 -7.17 -4.18 11.21
CA ILE A 78 -8.36 -4.62 11.96
C ILE A 78 -8.39 -6.15 12.04
N ASN A 79 -8.19 -6.84 10.91
CA ASN A 79 -8.23 -8.30 10.87
C ASN A 79 -7.07 -8.93 11.63
N MET A 80 -5.87 -8.35 11.57
CA MET A 80 -4.72 -8.86 12.32
C MET A 80 -4.89 -8.62 13.83
N VAL A 81 -5.44 -7.47 14.24
CA VAL A 81 -5.76 -7.19 15.64
C VAL A 81 -6.83 -8.15 16.15
N ALA A 82 -7.91 -8.37 15.41
CA ALA A 82 -8.97 -9.33 15.79
C ALA A 82 -8.40 -10.72 16.06
N MET A 83 -7.46 -11.14 15.21
CA MET A 83 -6.80 -12.42 15.35
C MET A 83 -5.86 -12.47 16.55
N ALA A 84 -5.12 -11.40 16.78
CA ALA A 84 -4.21 -11.30 17.91
C ALA A 84 -4.93 -11.23 19.26
N GLU A 85 -6.14 -10.66 19.30
CA GLU A 85 -7.02 -10.69 20.47
C GLU A 85 -7.44 -12.12 20.80
N GLN A 86 -7.81 -12.91 19.79
CA GLN A 86 -8.23 -14.31 19.98
C GLN A 86 -7.09 -15.22 20.43
N THR A 87 -5.87 -15.00 19.94
CA THR A 87 -4.69 -15.80 20.29
C THR A 87 -3.90 -15.28 21.48
N GLY A 88 -4.26 -14.10 22.02
CA GLY A 88 -3.54 -13.44 23.11
C GLY A 88 -2.16 -12.90 22.72
N GLN A 89 -1.86 -12.79 21.42
CA GLN A 89 -0.57 -12.34 20.88
C GLN A 89 -0.62 -10.93 20.31
N LEU A 90 -1.47 -10.09 20.90
CA LEU A 90 -1.64 -8.70 20.53
C LEU A 90 -0.33 -7.89 20.57
N PRO A 91 0.57 -8.04 21.58
CA PRO A 91 1.83 -7.31 21.60
C PRO A 91 2.70 -7.58 20.37
N GLU A 92 2.90 -8.85 20.02
CA GLU A 92 3.74 -9.30 18.92
C GLU A 92 3.19 -8.85 17.57
N VAL A 93 1.88 -9.00 17.37
CA VAL A 93 1.23 -8.59 16.12
C VAL A 93 1.29 -7.07 15.93
N LEU A 94 1.12 -6.28 16.98
CA LEU A 94 1.23 -4.82 16.90
C LEU A 94 2.67 -4.35 16.61
N LEU A 95 3.68 -5.03 17.17
CA LEU A 95 5.09 -4.76 16.85
C LEU A 95 5.37 -5.03 15.37
N HIS A 96 4.96 -6.19 14.86
CA HIS A 96 5.13 -6.55 13.44
C HIS A 96 4.37 -5.60 12.50
N LEU A 97 3.15 -5.18 12.85
CA LEU A 97 2.41 -4.17 12.10
C LEU A 97 3.14 -2.83 12.10
N GLY A 98 3.70 -2.43 13.24
CA GLY A 98 4.52 -1.22 13.37
C GLY A 98 5.72 -1.24 12.42
N GLU A 99 6.48 -2.33 12.43
CA GLU A 99 7.62 -2.53 11.52
C GLU A 99 7.20 -2.54 10.05
N HIS A 100 6.11 -3.24 9.72
CA HIS A 100 5.58 -3.28 8.36
C HIS A 100 5.25 -1.87 7.82
N TYR A 101 4.54 -1.05 8.60
CA TYR A 101 4.18 0.30 8.18
C TYR A 101 5.35 1.29 8.23
N GLU A 102 6.35 1.07 9.09
CA GLU A 102 7.59 1.83 9.10
C GLU A 102 8.42 1.57 7.84
N ASN A 103 8.59 0.30 7.47
CA ASN A 103 9.24 -0.09 6.20
C ASN A 103 8.51 0.51 4.99
N ASN A 104 7.17 0.48 4.97
CA ASN A 104 6.39 1.13 3.91
C ASN A 104 6.62 2.65 3.86
N LEU A 105 6.76 3.31 5.02
CA LEU A 105 7.05 4.73 5.09
C LEU A 105 8.45 5.04 4.56
N GLU A 106 9.44 4.22 4.89
CA GLU A 106 10.81 4.34 4.38
C GLU A 106 10.88 4.14 2.87
N LEU A 107 10.25 3.09 2.34
CA LEU A 107 10.15 2.86 0.90
C LEU A 107 9.55 4.07 0.18
N ARG A 108 8.46 4.62 0.72
CA ARG A 108 7.83 5.83 0.16
C ARG A 108 8.75 7.04 0.22
N ARG A 109 9.48 7.23 1.32
CA ARG A 109 10.45 8.33 1.46
C ARG A 109 11.60 8.20 0.48
N THR A 110 12.17 7.00 0.35
CA THR A 110 13.25 6.72 -0.59
C THR A 110 12.79 6.97 -2.01
N PHE A 111 11.62 6.47 -2.40
CA PHE A 111 11.03 6.72 -3.71
C PHE A 111 10.85 8.21 -4.00
N LEU A 112 10.29 8.97 -3.05
CA LEU A 112 10.12 10.42 -3.20
C LEU A 112 11.46 11.15 -3.35
N ARG A 113 12.49 10.73 -2.60
CA ARG A 113 13.85 11.27 -2.73
C ARG A 113 14.46 10.95 -4.09
N SER A 114 14.31 9.72 -4.57
CA SER A 114 14.83 9.28 -5.87
C SER A 114 14.18 10.02 -7.05
N ILE A 115 12.90 10.38 -6.94
CA ILE A 115 12.17 11.12 -7.99
C ILE A 115 12.40 12.64 -7.91
N ALA A 116 12.78 13.17 -6.74
CA ALA A 116 12.98 14.61 -6.57
C ALA A 116 14.00 15.19 -7.56
N TRP A 117 15.13 14.50 -7.78
CA TRP A 117 16.16 14.95 -8.72
C TRP A 117 15.69 14.93 -10.19
N PRO A 118 15.14 13.83 -10.73
CA PRO A 118 14.53 13.82 -12.06
C PRO A 118 13.46 14.89 -12.28
N VAL A 119 12.61 15.15 -11.29
CA VAL A 119 11.56 16.19 -11.38
C VAL A 119 12.19 17.59 -11.48
N PHE A 120 13.19 17.88 -10.66
CA PHE A 120 13.92 19.15 -10.73
C PHE A 120 14.58 19.32 -12.11
N GLN A 121 15.26 18.28 -12.61
CA GLN A 121 15.90 18.30 -13.92
C GLN A 121 14.89 18.49 -15.06
N LEU A 122 13.72 17.86 -14.98
CA LEU A 122 12.65 18.03 -15.97
C LEU A 122 12.14 19.48 -15.99
N VAL A 123 11.86 20.08 -14.82
CA VAL A 123 11.40 21.47 -14.72
C VAL A 123 12.47 22.44 -15.22
N ALA A 124 13.74 22.20 -14.90
CA ALA A 124 14.85 23.01 -15.38
C ALA A 124 14.99 22.93 -16.91
N ALA A 125 14.95 21.73 -17.50
CA ALA A 125 15.00 21.54 -18.94
C ALA A 125 13.85 22.27 -19.65
N ILE A 126 12.66 22.21 -19.04
CA ILE A 126 11.49 22.93 -19.53
C ILE A 126 11.77 24.45 -19.57
N LEU A 127 12.19 25.04 -18.46
CA LEU A 127 12.44 26.47 -18.37
C LEU A 127 13.59 26.94 -19.28
N VAL A 128 14.64 26.14 -19.44
CA VAL A 128 15.78 26.46 -20.32
C VAL A 128 15.34 26.55 -21.78
N ILE A 129 14.49 25.63 -22.25
CA ILE A 129 13.96 25.67 -23.63
C ILE A 129 13.07 26.90 -23.81
N ALA A 130 12.20 27.21 -22.84
CA ALA A 130 11.38 28.42 -22.87
C ALA A 130 12.22 29.70 -22.98
N LEU A 131 13.30 29.78 -22.18
CA LEU A 131 14.21 30.91 -22.18
C LEU A 131 14.94 31.04 -23.52
N LEU A 132 15.38 29.92 -24.10
CA LEU A 132 16.08 29.91 -25.37
C LEU A 132 15.16 30.43 -26.51
N ILE A 133 13.89 30.00 -26.55
CA ILE A 133 12.89 30.52 -27.49
C ILE A 133 12.67 32.03 -27.32
N LEU A 134 12.60 32.51 -26.07
CA LEU A 134 12.42 33.92 -25.76
C LEU A 134 13.62 34.76 -26.24
N VAL A 135 14.84 34.35 -25.89
CA VAL A 135 16.06 35.11 -26.21
C VAL A 135 16.26 35.18 -27.72
N LEU A 136 16.14 34.07 -28.45
CA LEU A 136 16.32 34.07 -29.90
C LEU A 136 15.27 34.91 -30.61
N GLY A 137 14.03 34.89 -30.13
CA GLY A 137 12.98 35.73 -30.70
C GLY A 137 13.16 37.22 -30.42
N VAL A 138 13.66 37.61 -29.24
CA VAL A 138 14.01 39.01 -28.95
C VAL A 138 15.17 39.49 -29.83
N ILE A 139 16.18 38.66 -30.04
CA ILE A 139 17.32 39.00 -30.91
C ILE A 139 16.86 39.18 -32.37
N ALA A 140 15.98 38.31 -32.85
CA ALA A 140 15.43 38.39 -34.20
C ALA A 140 14.61 39.67 -34.43
N ASP A 141 13.79 40.06 -33.44
CA ASP A 141 13.01 41.30 -33.45
C ASP A 141 13.91 42.55 -33.54
N VAL A 142 15.04 42.55 -32.82
CA VAL A 142 16.01 43.66 -32.82
C VAL A 142 16.85 43.71 -34.11
N GLN A 143 17.18 42.57 -34.71
CA GLN A 143 18.05 42.50 -35.90
C GLN A 143 17.27 42.52 -37.23
N GLY A 144 15.94 42.51 -37.21
CA GLY A 144 15.10 42.44 -38.41
C GLY A 144 15.25 41.13 -39.19
N GLY A 145 15.76 40.08 -38.53
CA GLY A 145 15.93 38.74 -39.10
C GLY A 145 14.72 37.84 -38.82
N GLU A 146 14.57 36.76 -39.59
CA GLU A 146 13.60 35.72 -39.25
C GLU A 146 14.01 35.04 -37.94
N ALA A 147 13.05 34.87 -37.04
CA ALA A 147 13.30 34.19 -35.79
C ALA A 147 13.58 32.71 -36.05
N LEU A 148 14.75 32.26 -35.59
CA LEU A 148 15.15 30.85 -35.65
C LEU A 148 14.20 30.02 -34.78
N ASP A 149 13.45 29.15 -35.43
CA ASP A 149 12.58 28.19 -34.79
C ASP A 149 13.39 26.98 -34.30
N VAL A 150 13.71 26.99 -33.01
CA VAL A 150 14.58 26.00 -32.36
C VAL A 150 13.99 24.60 -32.38
N LEU A 151 12.66 24.50 -32.35
CA LEU A 151 11.96 23.23 -32.21
C LEU A 151 11.31 22.77 -33.53
N GLY A 152 11.33 23.60 -34.58
CA GLY A 152 10.61 23.32 -35.82
C GLY A 152 9.09 23.36 -35.67
N LEU A 153 8.58 24.02 -34.63
CA LEU A 153 7.16 24.08 -34.26
C LEU A 153 6.50 25.44 -34.55
N GLY A 154 7.22 26.36 -35.20
CA GLY A 154 6.80 27.74 -35.45
C GLY A 154 6.79 28.62 -34.20
N LEU A 155 7.53 28.24 -33.15
CA LEU A 155 7.53 28.96 -31.87
C LEU A 155 8.71 29.92 -31.81
N ALA A 156 8.42 31.20 -32.00
CA ALA A 156 9.40 32.28 -31.91
C ALA A 156 8.88 33.43 -31.03
N GLY A 157 9.81 34.12 -30.36
CA GLY A 157 9.50 35.32 -29.60
C GLY A 157 8.89 35.08 -28.22
N PRO A 158 8.51 36.18 -27.53
CA PRO A 158 7.86 36.12 -26.22
C PRO A 158 6.57 35.30 -26.23
N SER A 159 5.78 35.41 -27.30
CA SER A 159 4.55 34.62 -27.48
C SER A 159 4.84 33.13 -27.67
N GLY A 160 5.90 32.77 -28.41
CA GLY A 160 6.35 31.38 -28.59
C GLY A 160 6.75 30.72 -27.27
N ALA A 161 7.48 31.42 -26.40
CA ALA A 161 7.89 30.91 -25.10
C ALA A 161 6.69 30.64 -24.16
N VAL A 162 5.68 31.51 -24.17
CA VAL A 162 4.45 31.33 -23.39
C VAL A 162 3.66 30.13 -23.91
N THR A 163 3.46 30.02 -25.22
CA THR A 163 2.77 28.87 -25.83
C THR A 163 3.48 27.56 -25.50
N TRP A 164 4.81 27.54 -25.54
CA TRP A 164 5.61 26.38 -25.19
C TRP A 164 5.40 25.95 -23.72
N LEU A 165 5.39 26.90 -22.77
CA LEU A 165 5.11 26.63 -21.36
C LEU A 165 3.69 26.10 -21.16
N VAL A 166 2.70 26.76 -21.78
CA VAL A 166 1.29 26.37 -21.68
C VAL A 166 1.06 24.97 -22.26
N CYS A 167 1.67 24.63 -23.39
CA CYS A 167 1.56 23.28 -23.96
C CYS A 167 2.21 22.22 -23.06
N ASN A 168 3.39 22.47 -22.48
CA ASN A 168 4.05 21.51 -21.60
C ASN A 168 3.28 21.29 -20.29
N PHE A 169 2.95 22.38 -19.58
CA PHE A 169 2.17 22.27 -18.33
C PHE A 169 0.74 21.78 -18.60
N GLY A 170 0.13 22.16 -19.73
CA GLY A 170 -1.16 21.67 -20.18
C GLY A 170 -1.16 20.17 -20.46
N THR A 171 -0.11 19.65 -21.11
CA THR A 171 0.04 18.21 -21.35
C THR A 171 0.21 17.44 -20.04
N ILE A 172 1.03 17.94 -19.11
CA ILE A 172 1.20 17.35 -17.78
C ILE A 172 -0.12 17.36 -16.99
N ALA A 173 -0.87 18.46 -17.02
CA ALA A 173 -2.16 18.57 -16.37
C ALA A 173 -3.21 17.64 -16.98
N ALA A 174 -3.26 17.54 -18.32
CA ALA A 174 -4.16 16.63 -19.03
C ALA A 174 -3.86 15.17 -18.67
N LEU A 175 -2.57 14.76 -18.67
CA LEU A 175 -2.15 13.44 -18.23
C LEU A 175 -2.53 13.17 -16.77
N TYR A 176 -2.37 14.16 -15.88
CA TYR A 176 -2.76 14.06 -14.48
C TYR A 176 -4.28 13.88 -14.31
N VAL A 177 -5.10 14.63 -15.05
CA VAL A 177 -6.56 14.51 -15.02
C VAL A 177 -7.01 13.16 -15.59
N ILE A 178 -6.46 12.73 -16.73
CA ILE A 178 -6.73 11.41 -17.31
C ILE A 178 -6.38 10.32 -16.30
N PHE A 179 -5.19 10.38 -15.69
CA PHE A 179 -4.79 9.44 -14.64
C PHE A 179 -5.74 9.47 -13.45
N GLN A 180 -6.20 10.65 -13.01
CA GLN A 180 -7.14 10.78 -11.90
C GLN A 180 -8.53 10.23 -12.24
N VAL A 181 -9.05 10.49 -13.44
CA VAL A 181 -10.35 10.01 -13.93
C VAL A 181 -10.33 8.51 -14.11
N ILE A 182 -9.26 7.98 -14.72
CA ILE A 182 -8.97 6.55 -14.79
C ILE A 182 -9.00 6.01 -13.36
N ASN A 183 -8.16 6.47 -12.45
CA ASN A 183 -8.09 5.94 -11.09
C ASN A 183 -9.37 6.15 -10.26
N ARG A 184 -10.25 7.11 -10.58
CA ARG A 184 -11.58 7.26 -9.96
C ARG A 184 -12.61 6.31 -10.56
N SER A 185 -12.71 6.26 -11.89
CA SER A 185 -13.65 5.41 -12.64
C SER A 185 -13.36 3.92 -12.48
N LEU A 186 -12.08 3.60 -12.33
CA LEU A 186 -11.54 2.24 -12.18
C LEU A 186 -11.64 1.69 -10.76
N ARG A 187 -11.92 2.53 -9.76
CA ARG A 187 -12.04 2.13 -8.35
C ARG A 187 -13.45 1.70 -7.92
N GLY A 188 -14.46 1.93 -8.77
CA GLY A 188 -15.87 1.69 -8.42
C GLY A 188 -16.43 0.33 -8.87
N LYS A 189 -15.75 -0.43 -9.73
CA LYS A 189 -16.29 -1.68 -10.27
C LYS A 189 -15.20 -2.73 -10.44
N GLN A 190 -15.47 -3.95 -9.98
CA GLN A 190 -14.71 -5.20 -10.17
C GLN A 190 -14.48 -5.58 -11.67
N VAL A 191 -14.80 -4.67 -12.59
CA VAL A 191 -14.77 -4.86 -14.05
C VAL A 191 -13.35 -4.67 -14.62
N LEU A 192 -12.43 -4.16 -13.81
CA LEU A 192 -11.04 -3.99 -14.22
C LEU A 192 -10.16 -5.20 -14.03
N ASP A 193 -10.52 -6.12 -13.14
CA ASP A 193 -9.72 -7.31 -12.93
C ASP A 193 -9.37 -7.98 -14.27
N PRO A 194 -10.29 -8.13 -15.25
CA PRO A 194 -9.94 -8.68 -16.57
C PRO A 194 -9.22 -7.72 -17.54
N LEU A 195 -9.32 -6.39 -17.39
CA LEU A 195 -8.70 -5.43 -18.31
C LEU A 195 -7.28 -5.01 -17.85
N LEU A 196 -7.09 -4.84 -16.54
CA LEU A 196 -5.80 -4.57 -15.91
C LEU A 196 -4.89 -5.79 -15.98
N MET A 197 -5.45 -7.02 -15.90
CA MET A 197 -4.71 -8.27 -16.10
C MET A 197 -4.14 -8.44 -17.52
N LYS A 198 -4.62 -7.67 -18.51
CA LYS A 198 -4.05 -7.65 -19.86
C LYS A 198 -2.86 -6.71 -20.02
N ILE A 199 -2.54 -5.90 -19.01
CA ILE A 199 -1.34 -5.09 -18.99
C ILE A 199 -0.26 -5.89 -18.24
N PRO A 200 0.69 -6.54 -18.94
CA PRO A 200 1.59 -7.55 -18.37
C PRO A 200 2.44 -7.03 -17.19
N VAL A 201 2.71 -5.73 -17.14
CA VAL A 201 3.50 -5.11 -16.06
C VAL A 201 2.69 -4.91 -14.77
N LEU A 202 1.41 -4.52 -14.87
CA LEU A 202 0.57 -4.23 -13.70
C LEU A 202 0.09 -5.52 -13.01
N GLY A 203 -0.21 -6.57 -13.78
CA GLY A 203 -0.62 -7.86 -13.24
C GLY A 203 0.45 -8.49 -12.34
N LYS A 204 1.71 -8.54 -12.79
CA LYS A 204 2.83 -9.10 -12.02
C LYS A 204 3.06 -8.36 -10.70
N CYS A 205 3.09 -7.02 -10.73
CA CYS A 205 3.25 -6.24 -9.50
C CYS A 205 2.11 -6.48 -8.49
N MET A 206 0.86 -6.59 -8.96
CA MET A 206 -0.27 -6.89 -8.06
C MET A 206 -0.18 -8.29 -7.45
N GLN A 207 0.29 -9.26 -8.23
CA GLN A 207 0.55 -10.62 -7.78
C GLN A 207 1.65 -10.65 -6.70
N ASP A 208 2.76 -9.96 -6.94
CA ASP A 208 3.88 -9.85 -5.99
C ASP A 208 3.42 -9.24 -4.65
N PHE A 209 2.61 -8.17 -4.69
CA PHE A 209 2.03 -7.58 -3.49
C PHE A 209 1.05 -8.51 -2.77
N ALA A 210 0.26 -9.29 -3.50
CA ALA A 210 -0.66 -10.26 -2.90
C ALA A 210 0.11 -11.37 -2.19
N ILE A 211 1.12 -11.94 -2.86
CA ILE A 211 1.99 -12.98 -2.31
C ILE A 211 2.77 -12.48 -1.10
N ALA A 212 3.29 -11.25 -1.13
CA ALA A 212 3.97 -10.66 0.01
C ALA A 212 3.06 -10.55 1.24
N ARG A 213 1.82 -10.09 1.06
CA ARG A 213 0.84 -10.01 2.16
C ARG A 213 0.42 -11.39 2.66
N PHE A 214 0.18 -12.33 1.75
CA PHE A 214 -0.13 -13.72 2.09
C PHE A 214 1.00 -14.34 2.92
N SER A 215 2.24 -14.29 2.42
CA SER A 215 3.42 -14.86 3.08
C SER A 215 3.65 -14.25 4.46
N TRP A 216 3.51 -12.94 4.58
CA TRP A 216 3.67 -12.25 5.86
C TRP A 216 2.56 -12.61 6.84
N ALA A 217 1.30 -12.60 6.41
CA ALA A 217 0.18 -13.00 7.26
C ALA A 217 0.31 -14.47 7.69
N TYR A 218 0.70 -15.36 6.77
CA TYR A 218 0.91 -16.78 7.03
C TYR A 218 2.06 -17.03 8.00
N TYR A 219 3.16 -16.31 7.86
CA TYR A 219 4.28 -16.36 8.80
C TYR A 219 3.86 -15.95 10.22
N LEU A 220 3.05 -14.89 10.35
CA LEU A 220 2.56 -14.45 11.65
C LEU A 220 1.62 -15.46 12.28
N THR A 221 0.65 -15.97 11.52
CA THR A 221 -0.30 -16.96 12.04
C THR A 221 0.40 -18.28 12.40
N GLN A 222 1.47 -18.65 11.69
CA GLN A 222 2.26 -19.83 12.05
C GLN A 222 3.04 -19.67 13.36
N GLN A 223 3.65 -18.50 13.60
CA GLN A 223 4.30 -18.23 14.90
C GLN A 223 3.33 -18.24 16.08
N THR A 224 2.06 -17.92 15.81
CA THR A 224 1.03 -17.87 16.85
C THR A 224 0.48 -19.24 17.25
N GLY A 225 0.89 -20.33 16.57
CA GLY A 225 0.37 -21.68 16.81
C GLY A 225 -1.10 -21.84 16.42
N MET A 226 -1.60 -21.03 15.48
CA MET A 226 -2.98 -21.13 15.01
C MET A 226 -3.24 -22.41 14.21
N PRO A 227 -4.46 -22.98 14.28
CA PRO A 227 -4.85 -24.09 13.41
C PRO A 227 -4.69 -23.74 11.92
N ILE A 228 -4.16 -24.68 11.13
CA ILE A 228 -3.76 -24.46 9.74
C ILE A 228 -4.88 -23.90 8.86
N ARG A 229 -6.12 -24.39 9.03
CA ARG A 229 -7.29 -23.90 8.27
C ARG A 229 -7.51 -22.41 8.47
N ARG A 230 -7.45 -21.96 9.73
CA ARG A 230 -7.70 -20.56 10.10
C ARG A 230 -6.52 -19.69 9.66
N SER A 231 -5.30 -20.19 9.83
CA SER A 231 -4.06 -19.59 9.33
C SER A 231 -4.14 -19.30 7.82
N LEU A 232 -4.55 -20.28 7.01
CA LEU A 232 -4.70 -20.14 5.56
C LEU A 232 -5.81 -19.18 5.16
N GLU A 233 -6.99 -19.29 5.80
CA GLU A 233 -8.13 -18.43 5.54
C GLU A 233 -7.75 -16.95 5.72
N LEU A 234 -7.09 -16.62 6.84
CA LEU A 234 -6.72 -15.25 7.17
C LEU A 234 -5.61 -14.71 6.28
N SER A 235 -4.64 -15.57 5.96
CA SER A 235 -3.52 -15.20 5.10
C SER A 235 -3.98 -14.86 3.69
N LEU A 236 -4.92 -15.65 3.15
CA LEU A 236 -5.53 -15.37 1.85
C LEU A 236 -6.44 -14.14 1.88
N ARG A 237 -7.19 -13.91 2.97
CA ARG A 237 -7.96 -12.66 3.16
C ARG A 237 -7.06 -11.42 3.24
N ALA A 238 -5.89 -11.53 3.86
CA ALA A 238 -4.91 -10.45 4.00
C ALA A 238 -4.35 -9.96 2.65
N THR A 239 -4.41 -10.79 1.59
CA THR A 239 -4.01 -10.37 0.23
C THR A 239 -4.84 -9.19 -0.29
N SER A 240 -6.08 -9.02 0.20
CA SER A 240 -7.08 -8.05 -0.27
C SER A 240 -7.37 -8.11 -1.78
N ASN A 241 -7.10 -9.26 -2.42
CA ASN A 241 -7.33 -9.50 -3.85
C ASN A 241 -8.49 -10.49 -4.03
N GLY A 242 -9.50 -10.11 -4.83
CA GLY A 242 -10.71 -10.90 -5.03
C GLY A 242 -10.44 -12.30 -5.56
N ALA A 243 -9.45 -12.47 -6.44
CA ALA A 243 -9.06 -13.78 -6.98
C ALA A 243 -8.52 -14.72 -5.89
N TYR A 244 -7.65 -14.21 -5.00
CA TYR A 244 -7.07 -14.99 -3.90
C TYR A 244 -8.10 -15.29 -2.80
N ILE A 245 -9.02 -14.36 -2.54
CA ILE A 245 -10.11 -14.56 -1.59
C ILE A 245 -11.09 -15.62 -2.10
N ALA A 246 -11.39 -15.63 -3.40
CA ALA A 246 -12.26 -16.64 -4.01
C ALA A 246 -11.64 -18.05 -3.95
N ALA A 247 -10.31 -18.16 -3.90
CA ALA A 247 -9.59 -19.43 -3.82
C ALA A 247 -9.55 -20.04 -2.40
N ILE A 248 -10.01 -19.32 -1.37
CA ILE A 248 -9.98 -19.78 0.03
C ILE A 248 -10.60 -21.17 0.23
N PRO A 249 -11.85 -21.44 -0.22
CA PRO A 249 -12.48 -22.72 0.05
C PRO A 249 -11.67 -23.88 -0.53
N GLN A 250 -11.23 -23.73 -1.80
CA GLN A 250 -10.45 -24.74 -2.50
C GLN A 250 -9.13 -25.05 -1.77
N VAL A 251 -8.36 -24.01 -1.40
CA VAL A 251 -7.06 -24.20 -0.74
C VAL A 251 -7.24 -24.82 0.65
N CYS A 252 -8.21 -24.34 1.44
CA CYS A 252 -8.47 -24.88 2.77
C CYS A 252 -8.92 -26.35 2.71
N ASP A 253 -9.81 -26.70 1.80
CA ASP A 253 -10.35 -28.07 1.70
C ASP A 253 -9.27 -29.06 1.25
N MET A 254 -8.38 -28.67 0.33
CA MET A 254 -7.26 -29.52 -0.12
C MET A 254 -6.25 -29.80 0.99
N VAL A 255 -5.81 -28.76 1.70
CA VAL A 255 -4.84 -28.94 2.81
C VAL A 255 -5.47 -29.74 3.95
N GLN A 256 -6.75 -29.54 4.24
CA GLN A 256 -7.47 -30.38 5.21
C GLN A 256 -7.64 -31.83 4.74
N GLY A 257 -7.66 -32.06 3.43
CA GLY A 257 -7.64 -33.39 2.82
C GLY A 257 -6.29 -34.11 2.90
N GLY A 258 -5.25 -33.46 3.44
CA GLY A 258 -3.91 -34.02 3.58
C GLY A 258 -2.98 -33.76 2.39
N GLU A 259 -3.39 -32.90 1.44
CA GLU A 259 -2.50 -32.44 0.37
C GLU A 259 -1.48 -31.43 0.89
N GLU A 260 -0.27 -31.44 0.31
CA GLU A 260 0.76 -30.44 0.58
C GLU A 260 0.25 -29.01 0.22
N LEU A 261 0.61 -28.01 1.01
CA LEU A 261 0.27 -26.61 0.77
C LEU A 261 0.77 -26.14 -0.59
N SER A 262 1.98 -26.54 -1.01
CA SER A 262 2.50 -26.20 -2.33
C SER A 262 1.60 -26.72 -3.45
N THR A 263 1.05 -27.93 -3.31
CA THR A 263 0.10 -28.52 -4.26
C THR A 263 -1.26 -27.81 -4.24
N ALA A 264 -1.78 -27.51 -3.04
CA ALA A 264 -3.04 -26.77 -2.89
C ALA A 264 -2.96 -25.35 -3.48
N LEU A 265 -1.85 -24.64 -3.29
CA LEU A 265 -1.62 -23.33 -3.88
C LEU A 265 -1.41 -23.41 -5.40
N ALA A 266 -0.72 -24.45 -5.89
CA ALA A 266 -0.52 -24.68 -7.33
C ALA A 266 -1.86 -24.90 -8.06
N ALA A 267 -2.80 -25.62 -7.45
CA ALA A 267 -4.12 -25.90 -8.02
C ALA A 267 -4.97 -24.65 -8.31
N THR A 268 -4.67 -23.52 -7.67
CA THR A 268 -5.37 -22.24 -7.91
C THR A 268 -4.91 -21.55 -9.20
N GLY A 269 -3.71 -21.85 -9.70
CA GLY A 269 -3.09 -21.14 -10.83
C GLY A 269 -2.75 -19.67 -10.54
N LEU A 270 -2.89 -19.20 -9.29
CA LEU A 270 -2.67 -17.80 -8.90
C LEU A 270 -1.25 -17.52 -8.43
N PHE A 271 -0.47 -18.54 -8.11
CA PHE A 271 0.89 -18.41 -7.57
C PHE A 271 1.93 -18.75 -8.64
N PRO A 272 2.98 -17.91 -8.83
CA PRO A 272 4.10 -18.21 -9.71
C PRO A 272 4.84 -19.47 -9.26
N ILE A 273 5.37 -20.22 -10.23
CA ILE A 273 6.12 -21.46 -10.01
C ILE A 273 7.33 -21.23 -9.07
N GLU A 274 8.00 -20.10 -9.21
CA GLU A 274 9.13 -19.69 -8.37
C GLU A 274 8.75 -19.64 -6.88
N TYR A 275 7.57 -19.08 -6.57
CA TYR A 275 7.06 -19.00 -5.20
C TYR A 275 6.66 -20.37 -4.66
N LEU A 276 5.99 -21.19 -5.48
CA LEU A 276 5.59 -22.55 -5.12
C LEU A 276 6.80 -23.43 -4.79
N HIS A 277 7.93 -23.24 -5.48
CA HIS A 277 9.19 -23.91 -5.14
C HIS A 277 9.70 -23.51 -3.74
N VAL A 278 9.62 -22.24 -3.37
CA VAL A 278 10.03 -21.77 -2.04
C VAL A 278 9.12 -22.37 -0.95
N VAL A 279 7.81 -22.40 -1.19
CA VAL A 279 6.85 -23.03 -0.27
C VAL A 279 7.17 -24.51 -0.10
N ARG A 280 7.35 -25.25 -1.19
CA ARG A 280 7.67 -26.69 -1.15
C ARG A 280 8.96 -26.96 -0.39
N VAL A 281 10.00 -26.16 -0.60
CA VAL A 281 11.26 -26.27 0.17
C VAL A 281 11.02 -26.02 1.66
N GLY A 282 10.19 -25.03 2.01
CA GLY A 282 9.81 -24.74 3.39
C GLY A 282 9.04 -25.87 4.08
N GLU A 283 8.14 -26.54 3.34
CA GLU A 283 7.40 -27.73 3.79
C GLU A 283 8.35 -28.91 4.02
N THR A 284 9.19 -29.25 3.03
CA THR A 284 10.13 -30.37 3.14
C THR A 284 11.16 -30.14 4.26
N ALA A 285 11.51 -28.88 4.55
CA ALA A 285 12.43 -28.52 5.64
C ALA A 285 11.78 -28.55 7.04
N GLY A 286 10.46 -28.80 7.14
CA GLY A 286 9.74 -28.84 8.43
C GLY A 286 9.58 -27.47 9.10
N THR A 287 9.73 -26.38 8.34
CA THR A 287 9.52 -25.00 8.83
C THR A 287 8.07 -24.54 8.70
N VAL A 288 7.21 -25.38 8.12
CA VAL A 288 5.76 -25.21 8.03
C VAL A 288 5.12 -26.30 8.92
N PRO A 289 4.46 -25.94 10.03
CA PRO A 289 3.79 -26.91 10.90
C PRO A 289 2.63 -27.61 10.16
N GLU A 290 2.65 -28.95 10.15
CA GLU A 290 1.63 -29.81 9.54
C GLU A 290 0.61 -30.35 10.56
N SER A 291 0.55 -29.79 11.78
CA SER A 291 -0.31 -30.29 12.86
C SER A 291 -1.29 -29.24 13.37
#